data_AF-A0A166SNI7-F1
#
_entry.id   AF-A0A166SNI7-F1
#
_cell.length_a   1.000
_cell.length_b   1.000
_cell.length_c   1.000
_cell.angle_alpha   90.00
_cell.angle_beta   90.00
_cell.angle_gamma   90.00
#
_symmetry.space_group_name_H-M   'P 1'
#
loop_
_entity.id
_entity.type
_entity.pdbx_description
1 polymer ?
#
loop_
_entity_poly.entity_id
_entity_poly.type
_entity_poly.pdbx_seq_one_letter_code
_entity_poly.pdbx_strand_id
1 'polypeptide(L)' 'MFLVIVVEAGMITPPLGMNIFVIQAQASDIPLIRIYQAVMPYVAGPILLCLLLVIFPAIALFLPEVLFAP' A
#
# COMPACT_ATOMS: atom_id res chain seq x y z
N MET A 1 -4.86 11.73 1.53
CA MET A 1 -3.73 10.92 1.04
C MET A 1 -3.32 9.82 2.03
N PHE A 2 -2.97 10.15 3.28
CA PHE A 2 -2.54 9.15 4.28
C PHE A 2 -3.53 7.98 4.47
N LEU A 3 -4.84 8.25 4.49
CA LEU A 3 -5.86 7.20 4.55
C LEU A 3 -5.71 6.16 3.41
N VAL A 4 -5.45 6.62 2.19
CA VAL A 4 -5.30 5.73 1.01
C VAL A 4 -4.07 4.83 1.18
N ILE A 5 -2.95 5.40 1.64
CA ILE A 5 -1.70 4.64 1.86
C ILE A 5 -1.90 3.58 2.96
N VAL A 6 -2.60 3.93 4.03
CA VAL A 6 -2.91 2.99 5.14
C VAL A 6 -3.88 1.90 4.69
N VAL A 7 -4.88 2.25 3.88
CA VAL A 7 -5.82 1.27 3.31
C VAL A 7 -5.09 0.31 2.36
N GLU A 8 -4.27 0.81 1.45
CA GLU A 8 -3.45 0.00 0.54
C GLU A 8 -2.52 -0.95 1.31
N ALA A 9 -1.81 -0.43 2.32
CA ALA A 9 -0.98 -1.25 3.19
C ALA A 9 -1.81 -2.31 3.94
N GLY A 10 -3.03 -1.96 4.38
CA GLY A 10 -3.97 -2.89 5.01
C GLY A 10 -4.44 -4.01 4.08
N MET A 11 -4.69 -3.72 2.80
CA MET A 11 -5.12 -4.70 1.81
C MET A 11 -4.04 -5.73 1.45
N ILE A 12 -2.77 -5.38 1.67
CA ILE A 12 -1.60 -6.22 1.39
C ILE A 12 -1.17 -7.01 2.63
N THR A 13 -1.38 -6.48 3.83
CA THR A 13 -0.93 -7.07 5.11
C THR A 13 -2.00 -8.02 5.68
N PRO A 14 -1.66 -9.10 6.41
CA PRO A 14 -2.62 -10.10 6.91
C PRO A 14 -3.91 -9.61 7.60
N PRO A 15 -3.96 -8.51 8.38
CA PRO A 15 -5.18 -8.16 9.11
C PRO A 15 -6.41 -7.94 8.21
N LEU A 16 -6.23 -7.55 6.93
CA LEU A 16 -7.30 -7.57 5.92
C LEU A 16 -6.93 -8.45 4.73
N GLY A 17 -5.69 -8.37 4.24
CA GLY A 17 -5.08 -9.34 3.32
C GLY A 17 -5.84 -9.58 2.01
N MET A 18 -6.74 -8.67 1.62
CA MET A 18 -7.73 -8.90 0.57
C MET A 18 -7.08 -9.25 -0.76
N ASN A 19 -5.96 -8.60 -1.10
CA ASN A 19 -5.22 -8.88 -2.33
C ASN A 19 -4.58 -10.28 -2.31
N ILE A 20 -4.14 -10.75 -1.14
CA ILE A 20 -3.55 -12.08 -0.96
C ILE A 20 -4.63 -13.17 -1.07
N PHE A 21 -5.84 -12.90 -0.55
CA PHE A 21 -6.97 -13.82 -0.70
C PHE A 21 -7.45 -13.94 -2.15
N VAL A 22 -7.42 -12.84 -2.92
CA VAL A 22 -7.71 -12.88 -4.37
C VAL A 22 -6.68 -13.73 -5.11
N ILE A 23 -5.39 -13.55 -4.81
CA ILE A 23 -4.32 -14.37 -5.41
C ILE A 23 -4.51 -15.85 -5.04
N GLN A 24 -4.85 -16.16 -3.80
CA GLN A 24 -5.11 -17.54 -3.37
C GLN A 24 -6.34 -18.14 -4.06
N ALA A 25 -7.38 -17.35 -4.33
CA ALA A 25 -8.57 -17.82 -5.06
C ALA A 25 -8.25 -18.21 -6.52
N GLN A 26 -7.24 -17.57 -7.14
CA GLN A 26 -6.75 -17.89 -8.48
C GLN A 26 -5.66 -18.97 -8.50
N ALA A 27 -4.87 -19.07 -7.44
CA ALA A 27 -3.75 -20.00 -7.30
C ALA A 27 -3.88 -20.81 -6.01
N SER A 28 -4.90 -21.66 -5.95
CA SER A 28 -5.24 -22.48 -4.77
C SER A 28 -4.14 -23.45 -4.35
N ASP A 29 -3.21 -23.76 -5.25
CA ASP A 29 -2.10 -24.70 -5.03
C ASP A 29 -0.96 -24.09 -4.22
N ILE A 30 -0.96 -22.76 -4.04
CA ILE A 30 0.07 -22.04 -3.31
C ILE A 30 -0.40 -21.78 -1.87
N PRO A 31 0.33 -22.23 -0.84
CA PRO A 31 -0.07 -21.99 0.53
C PRO A 31 0.03 -20.49 0.87
N LEU A 32 -0.98 -19.97 1.57
CA LEU A 32 -1.09 -18.56 2.03
C LEU A 32 0.21 -18.03 2.61
N ILE A 33 0.89 -18.82 3.44
CA ILE A 33 2.15 -18.44 4.10
C ILE A 33 3.25 -18.07 3.10
N ARG A 34 3.31 -18.74 1.95
CA ARG A 34 4.30 -18.48 0.90
C ARG A 34 3.98 -17.20 0.15
N ILE A 35 2.69 -16.92 -0.07
CA ILE A 35 2.23 -15.68 -0.67
C ILE A 35 2.52 -14.49 0.26
N TYR A 36 2.27 -14.65 1.57
CA TYR A 36 2.61 -13.65 2.58
C TYR A 36 4.11 -13.35 2.61
N GLN A 37 4.96 -14.38 2.60
CA GLN A 37 6.42 -14.18 2.58
C GLN A 37 6.90 -13.46 1.32
N ALA A 38 6.28 -13.74 0.17
CA ALA A 38 6.61 -13.07 -1.09
C ALA A 38 6.16 -11.60 -1.11
N VAL A 39 5.04 -11.28 -0.46
CA VAL A 39 4.47 -9.93 -0.41
C VAL A 39 5.06 -9.07 0.71
N MET A 40 5.60 -9.66 1.77
CA MET A 40 6.21 -8.93 2.89
C MET A 40 7.23 -7.84 2.47
N PRO A 41 8.16 -8.06 1.52
CA PRO A 41 9.05 -6.99 1.03
C PRO A 41 8.31 -5.86 0.31
N TYR A 42 7.14 -6.12 -0.27
CA TYR A 42 6.33 -5.10 -0.94
C TYR A 42 5.76 -4.07 0.05
N VAL A 43 5.53 -4.46 1.30
CA VAL A 43 5.04 -3.57 2.38
C VAL A 43 6.04 -2.43 2.67
N ALA A 44 7.33 -2.63 2.38
CA ALA A 44 8.33 -1.58 2.54
C ALA A 44 8.06 -0.37 1.62
N GLY A 45 7.44 -0.57 0.46
CA GLY A 45 7.11 0.49 -0.50
C GLY A 45 6.19 1.58 0.09
N PRO A 46 4.97 1.24 0.55
CA PRO A 46 4.08 2.22 1.18
C PRO A 46 4.64 2.81 2.48
N ILE A 47 5.46 2.08 3.24
CA ILE A 47 6.17 2.64 4.41
C ILE A 47 7.17 3.72 3.96
N LEU A 48 8.00 3.42 2.96
CA LEU A 48 8.97 4.35 2.42
C LEU A 48 8.29 5.59 1.83
N LEU A 49 7.19 5.39 1.09
CA LEU A 49 6.37 6.46 0.54
C LEU A 49 5.77 7.32 1.66
N CYS A 50 5.19 6.71 2.69
CA CYS A 50 4.65 7.44 3.83
C CYS A 50 5.74 8.29 4.51
N LEU A 51 6.93 7.73 4.73
CA LEU A 51 8.07 8.46 5.29
C LEU A 51 8.49 9.64 4.40
N LEU A 52 8.57 9.42 3.09
CA LEU A 52 8.90 10.45 2.09
C LEU A 52 7.90 11.60 2.12
N LEU A 53 6.61 11.31 2.24
CA LEU A 53 5.55 12.31 2.28
C LEU A 53 5.50 13.08 3.60
N VAL A 54 5.90 12.46 4.70
CA VAL A 54 6.07 13.14 5.99
C VAL A 54 7.24 14.13 5.94
N ILE A 55 8.36 13.74 5.31
CA ILE A 55 9.55 14.59 5.19
C ILE A 55 9.37 15.68 4.11
N PHE A 56 8.70 15.34 3.00
CA PHE A 56 8.49 16.21 1.84
C PHE A 56 6.98 16.35 1.53
N PRO A 57 6.22 17.06 2.37
CA PRO A 57 4.76 17.21 2.20
C PRO A 57 4.37 17.94 0.92
N ALA A 58 5.28 18.76 0.35
CA ALA A 58 5.09 19.44 -0.91
C ALA A 58 4.76 18.48 -2.08
N ILE A 59 5.24 17.23 -2.03
CA ILE A 59 4.93 16.22 -3.05
C ILE A 59 3.43 15.88 -3.06
N ALA A 60 2.80 15.79 -1.88
CA ALA A 60 1.37 15.55 -1.75
C ALA A 60 0.52 16.79 -2.06
N LEU A 61 1.07 17.98 -1.77
CA LEU A 61 0.39 19.27 -1.90
C LEU A 61 0.48 19.87 -3.30
N PHE A 62 1.44 19.44 -4.12
CA PHE A 62 1.65 19.94 -5.48
C PHE A 62 0.37 19.92 -6.33
N LEU A 63 -0.33 18.79 -6.37
CA LEU A 63 -1.54 18.66 -7.18
C LEU A 63 -2.71 19.51 -6.63
N PRO A 64 -3.02 19.51 -5.31
CA PRO A 64 -3.97 20.45 -4.72
C PRO A 64 -3.62 21.91 -4.98
N GLU A 65 -2.36 22.30 -4.85
CA GLU A 65 -1.90 23.66 -5.12
C GLU A 65 -2.12 24.04 -6.58
N VAL A 66 -1.83 23.16 -7.54
CA VAL A 66 -2.05 23.45 -8.96
C VAL A 66 -3.54 23.49 -9.33
N LEU A 67 -4.38 22.64 -8.72
CA LEU A 67 -5.80 22.52 -9.07
C LEU A 67 -6.69 23.54 -8.34
N PHE A 68 -6.30 23.97 -7.14
CA PHE A 68 -7.08 24.86 -6.28
C PHE A 68 -6.38 26.20 -5.96
N ALA A 69 -5.22 26.51 -6.57
CA ALA A 69 -4.67 27.86 -6.52
C ALA A 69 -5.63 28.84 -7.23
N PRO A 70 -5.84 30.05 -6.67
CA PRO A 70 -6.69 31.08 -7.27
C PRO A 70 -6.12 31.64 -8.58
#